data_AF-A0A1P8M9V0-F1
#
_entry.id   AF-A0A1P8M9V0-F1
#
_cell.length_a   1.000
_cell.length_b   1.000
_cell.length_c   1.000
_cell.angle_alpha   90.00
_cell.angle_beta   90.00
_cell.angle_gamma   90.00
#
_symmetry.space_group_name_H-M   'P 1'
#
loop_
_entity.id
_entity.type
_entity.pdbx_description
1 polymer ?
#
loop_
_entity_poly.entity_id
_entity_poly.type
_entity_poly.pdbx_seq_one_letter_code
_entity_poly.pdbx_strand_id
1 'polypeptide(L)'
;MTSEHGNGAVTFSFGDHQFRLVLPHPEPTDPPRVPRHQPARRNINGQEHPADLEAARHSWRQLSLLIKAKLEAVAAGIVTFDEEFLAYMLMPEGGNVFQATSPTIASSYAAVEVLHMSGPATAAVRTSSD
;
A
#
# COMPACT_ATOMS: atom_id res chain seq x y z
N MET A 1 4.70 24.30 11.38
CA MET A 1 5.53 23.16 11.82
C MET A 1 4.67 21.92 11.69
N THR A 2 4.72 21.26 10.55
CA THR A 2 4.04 19.98 10.30
C THR A 2 4.87 18.89 10.96
N SER A 3 4.37 18.31 12.05
CA SER A 3 5.01 17.20 12.74
C SER A 3 5.00 15.98 11.82
N GLU A 4 6.10 15.77 11.08
CA GLU A 4 6.37 14.52 10.37
C GLU A 4 6.63 13.44 11.42
N HIS A 5 5.59 12.74 11.86
CA HIS A 5 5.73 11.49 12.57
C HIS A 5 6.31 10.51 11.55
N GLY A 6 7.64 10.42 11.52
CA GLY A 6 8.38 9.72 10.48
C GLY A 6 7.91 8.28 10.34
N ASN A 7 7.31 7.95 9.20
CA ASN A 7 6.95 6.56 8.89
C ASN A 7 8.19 5.68 9.04
N GLY A 8 8.07 4.59 9.80
CA GLY A 8 9.11 3.57 9.86
C GLY A 8 9.32 2.99 8.47
N ALA A 9 10.55 2.66 8.10
CA ALA A 9 10.82 2.01 6.83
C ALA A 9 11.97 1.01 6.97
N VAL A 10 11.89 -0.06 6.18
CA VAL A 10 12.99 -0.98 5.95
C VAL A 10 13.47 -0.78 4.53
N THR A 11 14.76 -0.49 4.38
CA THR A 11 15.43 -0.37 3.09
C THR A 11 16.55 -1.40 3.03
N PHE A 12 16.62 -2.12 1.92
CA PHE A 12 17.68 -3.10 1.65
C PHE A 12 18.06 -3.10 0.17
N SER A 13 19.16 -3.74 -0.16
CA SER A 13 19.66 -3.87 -1.53
C SER A 13 19.80 -5.33 -1.92
N PHE A 14 19.53 -5.63 -3.19
CA PHE A 14 19.75 -6.94 -3.79
C PHE A 14 20.16 -6.75 -5.25
N GLY A 15 21.33 -7.28 -5.62
CA GLY A 15 21.99 -6.93 -6.88
C GLY A 15 22.24 -5.42 -6.97
N ASP A 16 21.90 -4.84 -8.11
CA ASP A 16 22.03 -3.40 -8.39
C ASP A 16 20.79 -2.58 -7.99
N HIS A 17 19.79 -3.24 -7.37
CA HIS A 17 18.51 -2.61 -7.01
C HIS A 17 18.39 -2.35 -5.51
N GLN A 18 17.70 -1.27 -5.17
CA GLN A 18 17.33 -0.93 -3.81
C GLN A 18 15.82 -1.05 -3.63
N PHE A 19 15.39 -1.52 -2.46
CA PHE A 19 13.98 -1.76 -2.15
C PHE A 19 13.62 -1.03 -0.86
N ARG A 20 12.38 -0.51 -0.78
CA ARG A 20 11.88 0.18 0.42
C ARG A 20 10.47 -0.24 0.78
N LEU A 21 10.32 -0.87 1.93
CA LEU A 21 9.02 -1.17 2.54
C LEU A 21 8.75 -0.12 3.60
N VAL A 22 7.64 0.61 3.43
CA VAL A 22 7.21 1.64 4.38
C VAL A 22 6.20 1.00 5.34
N LEU A 23 6.46 1.17 6.63
CA LEU A 23 5.50 0.90 7.68
C LEU A 23 4.62 2.15 7.81
N PRO A 24 3.34 2.11 7.35
CA PRO A 24 2.44 3.21 7.64
C PRO A 24 2.32 3.31 9.16
N HIS A 25 2.67 4.48 9.70
CA HIS A 25 2.29 4.75 11.08
C HIS A 25 0.76 4.76 11.10
N PRO A 26 0.10 4.06 12.04
CA PRO A 26 -1.31 4.35 12.27
C PRO A 26 -1.35 5.84 12.61
N GLU A 27 -1.94 6.67 11.74
CA GLU A 27 -2.31 8.00 12.20
C GLU A 27 -3.09 7.80 13.50
N PRO A 28 -2.85 8.62 14.54
CA PRO A 28 -3.64 8.53 15.76
C PRO A 28 -5.10 8.61 15.34
N THR A 29 -5.74 7.43 15.28
CA THR A 29 -7.14 7.32 14.96
C THR A 29 -7.82 8.11 16.05
N ASP A 30 -8.67 9.06 15.62
CA ASP A 30 -9.48 9.95 16.45
C ASP A 30 -9.70 9.29 17.82
N PRO A 31 -9.22 9.89 18.93
CA PRO A 31 -9.04 9.19 20.19
C PRO A 31 -10.32 8.42 20.51
N PRO A 32 -10.21 7.14 20.96
CA PRO A 32 -11.38 6.31 21.22
C PRO A 32 -12.37 7.15 22.00
N ARG A 33 -13.59 7.31 21.46
CA ARG A 33 -14.63 8.20 21.95
C ARG A 33 -14.82 7.88 23.43
N VAL A 34 -14.09 8.58 24.30
CA VAL A 34 -14.13 8.30 25.73
C VAL A 34 -15.56 8.58 26.16
N PRO A 35 -16.23 7.67 26.88
CA PRO A 35 -17.50 7.99 27.51
C PRO A 35 -17.31 9.32 28.26
N ARG A 36 -18.27 10.25 28.13
CA ARG A 36 -18.24 11.64 28.65
C ARG A 36 -17.88 11.75 30.15
N HIS A 37 -17.79 10.64 30.87
CA HIS A 37 -17.48 10.51 32.28
C HIS A 37 -16.04 10.08 32.61
N GLN A 38 -15.18 9.84 31.61
CA GLN A 38 -13.78 9.51 31.87
C GLN A 38 -12.89 10.74 31.64
N PRO A 39 -12.16 11.23 32.66
CA PRO A 39 -11.29 12.37 32.49
C PRO A 39 -10.23 12.04 31.44
N ALA A 40 -10.12 12.89 30.42
CA ALA A 40 -9.09 12.79 29.40
C ALA A 40 -7.73 12.78 30.11
N ARG A 41 -7.07 11.62 30.12
CA ARG A 41 -5.71 11.48 30.63
C ARG A 41 -4.77 12.16 29.64
N ARG A 42 -4.69 13.48 29.74
CA ARG A 42 -3.70 14.28 29.03
C ARG A 42 -2.42 14.22 29.85
N ASN A 43 -1.50 13.38 29.40
CA ASN A 43 -0.11 13.35 29.83
C ASN A 43 0.54 14.72 29.59
N ILE A 44 0.65 15.47 30.68
CA ILE A 44 1.22 16.83 30.79
C ILE A 44 2.70 16.96 30.37
N ASN A 45 3.39 15.86 30.03
CA ASN A 45 4.85 15.82 29.87
C ASN A 45 5.34 15.40 28.47
N GLY A 46 4.48 15.30 27.45
CA GLY A 46 4.91 14.92 26.09
C GLY A 46 5.52 13.51 25.98
N GLN A 47 5.33 12.65 26.99
CA GLN A 47 5.79 11.26 26.96
C GLN A 47 4.80 10.42 26.14
N GLU A 48 5.29 9.73 25.10
CA GLU A 48 4.51 8.79 24.29
C GLU A 48 3.67 7.85 25.17
N HIS A 49 2.37 7.70 24.87
CA HIS A 49 1.54 6.82 25.70
C HIS A 49 2.04 5.38 25.56
N PRO A 50 2.03 4.57 26.63
CA PRO A 50 2.42 3.16 26.55
C PRO A 50 1.61 2.39 25.49
N ALA A 51 0.35 2.79 25.24
CA ALA A 51 -0.48 2.27 24.15
C ALA A 51 0.10 2.57 22.75
N ASP A 52 0.70 3.75 22.55
CA ASP A 52 1.32 4.15 21.27
C ASP A 52 2.58 3.30 21.01
N LEU A 53 3.37 3.03 22.06
CA LEU A 53 4.54 2.15 21.99
C LEU A 53 4.16 0.70 21.69
N GLU A 54 3.07 0.20 22.27
CA GLU A 54 2.55 -1.14 21.99
C GLU A 54 2.04 -1.26 20.54
N ALA A 55 1.31 -0.26 20.06
CA ALA A 55 0.86 -0.18 18.67
C ALA A 55 2.04 -0.15 17.69
N ALA A 56 3.06 0.66 17.97
CA ALA A 56 4.28 0.71 17.15
C ALA A 56 4.99 -0.66 17.10
N ARG A 57 5.18 -1.32 18.25
CA ARG A 57 5.77 -2.68 18.30
C ARG A 57 4.93 -3.70 17.53
N HIS A 58 3.61 -3.60 17.61
CA HIS A 58 2.71 -4.46 16.84
C HIS A 58 2.93 -4.26 15.34
N SER A 59 2.95 -3.03 14.84
CA SER A 59 3.20 -2.71 13.43
C SER A 59 4.56 -3.25 12.95
N TRP A 60 5.63 -3.12 13.74
CA TRP A 60 6.94 -3.69 13.42
C TRP A 60 6.94 -5.22 13.34
N ARG A 61 6.18 -5.89 14.21
CA ARG A 61 6.01 -7.35 14.13
C ARG A 61 5.27 -7.76 12.86
N GLN A 62 4.20 -7.04 12.49
CA GLN A 62 3.45 -7.30 11.26
C GLN A 62 4.35 -7.17 10.03
N LEU A 63 5.18 -6.11 9.95
CA LEU A 63 6.15 -5.95 8.87
C LEU A 63 7.17 -7.08 8.83
N SER A 64 7.69 -7.50 9.99
CA SER A 64 8.66 -8.59 10.08
C SER A 64 8.05 -9.93 9.61
N LEU A 65 6.79 -10.20 9.97
CA LEU A 65 6.06 -11.38 9.53
C LEU A 65 5.82 -11.37 8.01
N LEU A 66 5.44 -10.22 7.46
CA LEU A 66 5.27 -10.05 6.01
C LEU A 66 6.58 -10.32 5.26
N ILE A 67 7.68 -9.68 5.66
CA ILE A 67 8.99 -9.86 5.02
C ILE A 67 9.42 -11.32 5.09
N LYS A 68 9.24 -11.97 6.26
CA LYS A 68 9.56 -13.39 6.40
C LYS A 68 8.75 -14.25 5.43
N ALA A 69 7.44 -14.05 5.36
CA ALA A 69 6.58 -14.82 4.46
C ALA A 69 7.01 -14.67 2.99
N LYS A 70 7.35 -13.44 2.55
CA LYS A 70 7.88 -13.17 1.21
C LYS A 70 9.17 -13.94 0.94
N LEU A 71 10.12 -13.91 1.88
CA LEU A 71 11.40 -14.61 1.72
C LEU A 71 11.25 -16.14 1.74
N GLU A 72 10.33 -16.69 2.53
CA GLU A 72 10.02 -18.13 2.51
C GLU A 72 9.40 -18.54 1.17
N ALA A 73 8.54 -17.71 0.57
CA ALA A 73 7.97 -17.98 -0.75
C ALA A 73 9.06 -18.02 -1.84
N VAL A 74 10.03 -17.11 -1.77
CA VAL A 74 11.22 -17.10 -2.65
C VAL A 74 12.10 -18.33 -2.40
N ALA A 75 12.37 -18.67 -1.14
CA ALA A 75 13.20 -19.83 -0.79
C ALA A 75 12.57 -21.16 -1.21
N ALA A 76 11.24 -21.27 -1.15
CA ALA A 76 10.48 -22.41 -1.64
C ALA A 76 10.38 -22.47 -3.18
N GLY A 77 10.86 -21.45 -3.90
CA GLY A 77 10.80 -21.38 -5.36
C GLY A 77 9.39 -21.15 -5.91
N ILE A 78 8.47 -20.63 -5.10
CA ILE A 78 7.09 -20.32 -5.52
C ILE A 78 7.08 -19.08 -6.43
N VAL A 79 7.97 -18.14 -6.14
CA VAL A 79 8.18 -16.87 -6.83
C VAL A 79 9.66 -16.55 -6.87
N THR A 80 10.09 -15.74 -7.84
CA THR A 80 11.43 -15.15 -7.82
C THR A 80 11.48 -13.95 -6.88
N PHE A 81 12.70 -13.54 -6.50
CA PHE A 81 12.88 -12.36 -5.66
C PHE A 81 12.33 -11.09 -6.32
N ASP A 82 12.63 -10.90 -7.61
CA ASP A 82 12.21 -9.71 -8.34
C ASP A 82 10.68 -9.64 -8.45
N GLU A 83 9.99 -10.75 -8.72
CA GLU A 83 8.52 -10.80 -8.74
C GLU A 83 7.92 -10.43 -7.38
N GLU A 84 8.43 -10.99 -6.28
CA GLU A 84 7.85 -10.83 -4.94
C GLU A 84 8.07 -9.42 -4.35
N PHE A 85 9.17 -8.77 -4.75
CA PHE A 85 9.58 -7.46 -4.25
C PHE A 85 9.45 -6.32 -5.27
N LEU A 86 8.98 -6.58 -6.50
CA LEU A 86 8.93 -5.60 -7.59
C LEU A 86 8.31 -4.27 -7.17
N ALA A 87 7.14 -4.33 -6.53
CA ALA A 87 6.38 -3.16 -6.08
C ALA A 87 7.18 -2.22 -5.15
N TYR A 88 8.19 -2.74 -4.44
CA TYR A 88 9.00 -1.99 -3.47
C TYR A 88 10.34 -1.53 -4.04
N MET A 89 10.69 -1.93 -5.27
CA MET A 89 11.92 -1.55 -5.96
C MET A 89 11.92 -0.04 -6.20
N LEU A 90 12.98 0.63 -5.76
CA LEU A 90 13.17 2.06 -5.93
C LEU A 90 13.65 2.37 -7.33
N MET A 91 13.08 3.42 -7.92
CA MET A 91 13.44 3.88 -9.25
C MET A 91 14.48 5.02 -9.20
N PRO A 92 15.36 5.17 -10.20
CA PRO A 92 16.35 6.25 -10.26
C PRO A 92 15.73 7.65 -10.19
N GLU A 93 14.56 7.85 -10.79
CA GLU A 93 13.79 9.09 -10.78
C GLU A 93 13.09 9.38 -9.43
N GLY A 94 13.19 8.46 -8.48
CA GLY A 94 12.49 8.50 -7.19
C GLY A 94 11.21 7.68 -7.18
N GLY A 95 10.67 7.44 -5.97
CA GLY A 95 9.51 6.57 -5.79
C GLY A 95 9.84 5.08 -5.99
N ASN A 96 8.81 4.27 -6.22
CA ASN A 96 8.97 2.83 -6.48
C ASN A 96 8.18 2.37 -7.72
N VAL A 97 8.46 1.16 -8.20
CA VAL A 97 7.80 0.59 -9.38
C VAL A 97 6.29 0.60 -9.24
N PHE A 98 5.74 0.28 -8.06
CA PHE A 98 4.29 0.32 -7.86
C PHE A 98 3.71 1.72 -8.14
N GLN A 99 4.34 2.78 -7.62
CA GLN A 99 3.93 4.15 -7.88
C GLN A 99 4.01 4.51 -9.36
N ALA A 100 5.05 4.05 -10.06
CA ALA A 100 5.24 4.28 -11.49
C ALA A 100 4.19 3.56 -12.35
N THR A 101 3.84 2.32 -12.02
CA THR A 101 2.93 1.49 -12.85
C THR A 101 1.46 1.66 -12.53
N SER A 102 1.11 2.10 -11.32
CA SER A 102 -0.29 2.24 -10.88
C SER A 102 -1.18 3.06 -11.82
N PRO A 103 -0.74 4.24 -12.35
CA PRO A 103 -1.57 5.04 -13.27
C PRO A 103 -1.83 4.32 -14.60
N THR A 104 -0.82 3.62 -15.13
CA THR A 104 -0.93 2.86 -16.38
C THR A 104 -1.91 1.69 -16.23
N ILE A 105 -1.78 0.93 -15.14
CA ILE A 105 -2.70 -0.18 -14.82
C ILE A 105 -4.14 0.34 -14.75
N ALA A 106 -4.38 1.42 -14.00
CA ALA A 106 -5.71 2.01 -13.88
C ALA A 106 -6.29 2.44 -15.24
N SER A 107 -5.46 3.07 -16.08
CA SER A 107 -5.87 3.54 -17.41
C SER A 107 -6.22 2.38 -18.35
N SER A 108 -5.48 1.26 -18.28
CA SER A 108 -5.75 0.08 -19.09
C SER A 108 -7.11 -0.54 -18.76
N TYR A 109 -7.48 -0.64 -17.49
CA TYR A 109 -8.80 -1.16 -17.10
C TYR A 109 -9.95 -0.21 -17.49
N ALA A 110 -9.76 1.10 -17.34
CA ALA A 110 -10.77 2.08 -17.77
C ALA A 110 -11.01 2.01 -19.29
N ALA A 111 -9.96 1.82 -20.10
CA ALA A 111 -10.09 1.65 -21.54
C ALA A 111 -10.84 0.36 -21.93
N VAL A 112 -10.61 -0.75 -21.21
CA VAL A 112 -11.33 -2.01 -21.42
C VAL A 112 -12.82 -1.86 -21.09
N GLU A 113 -13.17 -1.15 -20.03
CA GLU A 113 -14.57 -0.87 -19.68
C GLU A 113 -15.28 -0.07 -20.78
N VAL A 114 -14.61 0.95 -21.35
CA VAL A 114 -15.14 1.73 -22.49
C VAL A 114 -15.33 0.86 -23.74
N LEU A 115 -14.39 -0.04 -24.05
CA LEU A 115 -14.52 -0.97 -25.18
C LEU A 115 -15.68 -1.96 -24.98
N HIS A 116 -15.90 -2.45 -23.75
CA HIS A 116 -17.02 -3.34 -23.44
C HIS A 116 -18.38 -2.62 -23.49
N MET A 117 -18.42 -1.31 -23.19
CA MET A 117 -19.63 -0.48 -23.32
C MET A 117 -19.89 0.01 -24.75
N SER A 118 -18.90 -0.09 -25.65
CA SER A 118 -19.02 0.20 -27.08
C SER A 118 -19.06 -1.09 -27.91
N GLY A 119 -19.94 -2.02 -27.54
CA GLY A 119 -20.31 -3.13 -28.43
C GLY A 119 -20.99 -2.60 -29.70
N PRO A 120 -20.95 -3.32 -30.84
CA PRO A 120 -21.49 -2.82 -32.08
C PRO A 120 -22.99 -2.55 -31.90
N ALA A 121 -23.41 -1.30 -32.14
CA ALA A 121 -24.82 -1.03 -32.39
C ALA A 121 -25.19 -1.84 -33.64
N THR A 122 -25.78 -3.02 -33.42
CA THR A 122 -26.32 -3.90 -34.46
C THR A 122 -27.18 -3.03 -35.37
N ALA A 123 -26.63 -2.72 -36.54
CA ALA A 123 -27.35 -2.05 -37.60
C ALA A 123 -28.51 -2.98 -37.96
N ALA A 124 -29.70 -2.63 -37.48
CA ALA A 124 -30.93 -3.32 -37.85
C ALA A 124 -31.07 -3.20 -39.37
N VAL A 125 -30.75 -4.30 -40.05
CA VAL A 125 -31.03 -4.51 -41.46
C VAL A 125 -32.55 -4.35 -41.63
N ARG A 126 -32.98 -3.18 -42.11
CA ARG A 126 -34.32 -3.00 -42.66
C ARG A 126 -34.34 -3.73 -43.99
N THR A 127 -34.68 -5.02 -43.99
CA THR A 127 -35.09 -5.69 -45.22
C THR A 127 -36.46 -5.14 -45.61
N SER A 128 -36.48 -4.36 -46.69
CA SER A 128 -37.69 -4.15 -47.48
C SER A 128 -38.07 -5.45 -48.18
N SER A 129 -39.34 -5.84 -48.10
CA SER A 129 -40.07 -6.61 -49.11
C SER A 129 -41.55 -6.35 -48.82
N ASP A 130 -42.24 -5.61 -49.69
CA ASP A 130 -43.06 -6.10 -50.80
C ASP A 130 -44.35 -6.79 -50.33
#